data_AF-A0A2U1RQ47-F1
#
_entry.id   AF-A0A2U1RQ47-F1
#
_cell.length_a   1.000
_cell.length_b   1.000
_cell.length_c   1.000
_cell.angle_alpha   90.00
_cell.angle_beta   90.00
_cell.angle_gamma   90.00
#
_symmetry.space_group_name_H-M   'P 1'
#
loop_
_entity.id
_entity.type
_entity.pdbx_description
1 polymer ?
#
loop_
_entity_poly.entity_id
_entity_poly.type
_entity_poly.pdbx_seq_one_letter_code
_entity_poly.pdbx_strand_id
1 'polypeptide(L)'
;MKKSRWVVAVGMAVLTAAGLAWAQGPVVQKVPPGPGPKVPQMPPLKLRSDLAAQRIDFTVVSRSGETEGRVRVTGVVKSVGPGSYETKPRGDVYLLEGPRIVAHQVLRDLAQGQEMALVYELTIDGDYGGDWEFPPTYKLRINYDVDSKGDGNPANDRLERSGHDLLAIFTRAPYIKPRPVTDLAK
;
A
#
# COMPACT_ATOMS: atom_id res chain seq x y z
N MET A 1 17.14 5.57 47.18
CA MET A 1 16.73 4.76 48.34
C MET A 1 16.29 3.37 47.86
N LYS A 2 16.85 2.32 48.48
CA LYS A 2 16.38 0.90 48.65
C LYS A 2 15.33 0.37 47.65
N LYS A 3 15.69 -0.56 46.75
CA LYS A 3 15.76 -2.04 46.88
C LYS A 3 14.41 -2.75 47.16
N SER A 4 14.23 -3.87 46.45
CA SER A 4 13.40 -5.06 46.78
C SER A 4 11.98 -5.05 46.22
N ARG A 5 11.36 -6.15 45.75
CA ARG A 5 11.55 -7.57 46.10
C ARG A 5 10.82 -8.47 45.08
N TRP A 6 11.39 -9.64 44.84
CA TRP A 6 10.79 -10.80 44.16
C TRP A 6 9.62 -11.38 44.97
N VAL A 7 8.61 -11.94 44.30
CA VAL A 7 7.74 -12.99 44.85
C VAL A 7 7.57 -14.11 43.82
N VAL A 8 8.04 -15.28 44.21
CA VAL A 8 7.85 -16.60 43.60
C VAL A 8 6.48 -17.13 44.04
N ALA A 9 5.74 -17.78 43.14
CA ALA A 9 4.61 -18.63 43.52
C ALA A 9 4.75 -20.00 42.84
N VAL A 10 5.11 -20.97 43.69
CA VAL A 10 5.11 -22.41 43.47
C VAL A 10 3.75 -22.96 43.91
N GLY A 11 3.24 -23.97 43.21
CA GLY A 11 2.11 -24.80 43.63
C GLY A 11 1.15 -25.03 42.45
N MET A 12 0.63 -26.22 42.18
CA MET A 12 0.45 -27.39 43.04
C MET A 12 0.17 -28.57 42.09
N ALA A 13 0.98 -29.62 42.16
CA ALA A 13 0.68 -30.89 41.50
C ALA A 13 -0.26 -31.69 42.41
N VAL A 14 -1.46 -32.01 41.92
CA VAL A 14 -2.37 -32.95 42.58
C VAL A 14 -2.43 -34.23 41.76
N LEU A 15 -1.82 -35.28 42.31
CA LEU A 15 -2.03 -36.66 41.93
C LEU A 15 -3.49 -37.06 42.19
N THR A 16 -4.13 -37.67 41.21
CA THR A 16 -5.27 -38.56 41.47
C THR A 16 -5.05 -39.86 40.70
N ALA A 17 -4.78 -40.93 41.44
CA ALA A 17 -4.69 -42.30 40.94
C ALA A 17 -5.82 -43.11 41.59
N ALA A 18 -6.82 -43.53 40.81
CA ALA A 18 -7.74 -44.62 41.16
C ALA A 18 -8.56 -45.00 39.93
N GLY A 19 -8.56 -46.28 39.55
CA GLY A 19 -9.48 -46.84 38.56
C GLY A 19 -8.89 -47.98 37.75
N LEU A 20 -8.83 -49.17 38.34
CA LEU A 20 -8.46 -50.42 37.67
C LEU A 20 -9.72 -51.17 37.20
N ALA A 21 -9.64 -51.76 35.99
CA ALA A 21 -10.48 -52.82 35.42
C ALA A 21 -11.97 -52.45 35.19
N TRP A 22 -12.65 -52.73 34.07
CA TRP A 22 -12.75 -53.95 33.29
C TRP A 22 -13.17 -53.58 31.85
N ALA A 23 -12.40 -53.97 30.83
CA ALA A 23 -12.88 -54.11 29.44
C ALA A 23 -11.75 -54.68 28.56
N GLN A 24 -11.44 -55.96 28.71
CA GLN A 24 -10.72 -56.66 27.63
C GLN A 24 -11.74 -57.11 26.59
N GLY A 25 -12.16 -56.17 25.74
CA GLY A 25 -12.81 -56.50 24.48
C GLY A 25 -11.84 -57.27 23.57
N PRO A 26 -12.33 -57.91 22.49
CA PRO A 26 -11.48 -58.64 21.56
C PRO A 26 -10.34 -57.73 21.09
N VAL A 27 -9.11 -58.24 21.12
CA VAL A 27 -7.94 -57.55 20.58
C VAL A 27 -8.15 -57.42 19.08
N VAL A 28 -8.71 -56.29 18.65
CA VAL A 28 -8.71 -55.89 17.25
C VAL A 28 -7.24 -55.65 16.91
N GLN A 29 -6.64 -56.56 16.14
CA GLN A 29 -5.35 -56.31 15.53
C GLN A 29 -5.48 -55.01 14.74
N LYS A 30 -4.88 -53.94 15.27
CA LYS A 30 -4.70 -52.68 14.57
C LYS A 30 -3.77 -52.99 13.40
N VAL A 31 -4.34 -53.31 12.26
CA VAL A 31 -3.60 -53.37 11.00
C VAL A 31 -2.94 -51.99 10.86
N PRO A 32 -1.60 -51.90 10.77
CA PRO A 32 -0.94 -50.63 10.56
C PRO A 32 -1.55 -50.01 9.30
N PRO A 33 -1.90 -48.71 9.31
CA PRO A 33 -2.40 -48.07 8.11
C PRO A 33 -1.37 -48.34 7.00
N GLY A 34 -1.81 -49.04 5.96
CA GLY A 34 -0.99 -49.20 4.76
C GLY A 34 -0.57 -47.81 4.28
N PRO A 35 0.57 -47.68 3.58
CA PRO A 35 0.99 -46.40 3.03
C PRO A 35 -0.19 -45.83 2.26
N GLY A 36 -0.77 -44.74 2.79
CA GLY A 36 -1.90 -44.08 2.16
C GLY A 36 -1.53 -43.73 0.71
N PRO A 37 -2.51 -43.65 -0.20
CA PRO A 37 -2.24 -43.21 -1.56
C PRO A 37 -1.40 -41.94 -1.49
N LYS A 38 -0.23 -41.94 -2.15
CA LYS A 38 0.61 -40.75 -2.27
C LYS A 38 -0.26 -39.71 -2.95
N VAL A 39 -0.86 -38.81 -2.17
CA VAL A 39 -1.60 -37.67 -2.71
C VAL A 39 -0.59 -36.95 -3.60
N PRO A 40 -0.86 -36.81 -4.91
CA PRO A 40 0.02 -36.06 -5.78
C PRO A 40 0.19 -34.68 -5.16
N GLN A 41 1.42 -34.35 -4.74
CA GLN A 41 1.70 -32.99 -4.31
C GLN A 41 1.44 -32.12 -5.53
N MET A 42 0.38 -31.30 -5.46
CA MET A 42 0.16 -30.29 -6.47
C MET A 42 1.43 -29.44 -6.55
N PRO A 43 1.93 -29.15 -7.76
CA PRO A 43 3.07 -28.25 -7.90
C PRO A 43 2.75 -26.96 -7.15
N PRO A 44 3.74 -26.37 -6.44
CA PRO A 44 3.52 -25.13 -5.72
C PRO A 44 2.94 -24.10 -6.68
N LEU A 45 1.86 -23.43 -6.26
CA LEU A 45 1.26 -22.35 -7.04
C LEU A 45 2.38 -21.37 -7.39
N LYS A 46 2.57 -21.13 -8.69
CA LYS A 46 3.53 -20.13 -9.17
C LYS A 46 3.05 -18.78 -8.65
N LEU A 47 3.68 -18.33 -7.57
CA LEU A 47 3.56 -17.03 -6.95
C LEU A 47 3.71 -15.97 -8.05
N ARG A 48 2.61 -15.30 -8.41
CA ARG A 48 2.60 -14.29 -9.48
C ARG A 48 3.04 -12.95 -8.92
N SER A 49 3.88 -12.25 -9.67
CA SER A 49 4.18 -10.85 -9.40
C SER A 49 2.94 -9.99 -9.63
N ASP A 50 2.72 -9.03 -8.75
CA ASP A 50 1.53 -8.18 -8.71
C ASP A 50 1.96 -6.74 -8.39
N LEU A 51 1.41 -5.78 -9.13
CA LEU A 51 1.58 -4.35 -8.88
C LEU A 51 0.28 -3.77 -8.35
N ALA A 52 0.38 -2.91 -7.35
CA ALA A 52 -0.75 -2.16 -6.84
C ALA A 52 -0.53 -0.66 -6.96
N ALA A 53 -1.57 0.07 -7.39
CA ALA A 53 -1.71 1.50 -7.18
C ALA A 53 -1.86 1.76 -5.67
N GLN A 54 -0.73 2.02 -5.01
CA GLN A 54 -0.61 1.99 -3.56
C GLN A 54 -1.20 3.23 -2.90
N ARG A 55 -0.85 4.43 -3.38
CA ARG A 55 -1.28 5.72 -2.82
C ARG A 55 -1.13 6.87 -3.81
N ILE A 56 -1.87 7.95 -3.56
CA ILE A 56 -1.65 9.27 -4.15
C ILE A 56 -1.41 10.22 -2.99
N ASP A 57 -0.28 10.92 -2.96
CA ASP A 57 0.10 11.86 -1.90
C ASP A 57 0.03 13.30 -2.41
N PHE A 58 -0.43 14.22 -1.56
CA PHE A 58 -0.42 15.67 -1.83
C PHE A 58 0.52 16.37 -0.86
N THR A 59 1.44 17.16 -1.41
CA THR A 59 2.41 17.93 -0.62
C THR A 59 2.39 19.39 -1.06
N VAL A 60 2.16 20.31 -0.14
CA VAL A 60 2.27 21.74 -0.43
C VAL A 60 3.75 22.10 -0.52
N VAL A 61 4.20 22.50 -1.71
CA VAL A 61 5.59 22.90 -1.96
C VAL A 61 5.81 24.34 -1.50
N SER A 62 4.87 25.23 -1.83
CA SER A 62 4.90 26.62 -1.40
C SER A 62 3.50 27.20 -1.36
N ARG A 63 3.25 28.17 -0.48
CA ARG A 63 1.99 28.93 -0.42
C ARG A 63 2.31 30.42 -0.40
N SER A 64 1.94 31.13 -1.46
CA SER A 64 2.18 32.56 -1.67
C SER A 64 0.93 33.43 -1.46
N GLY A 65 -0.23 32.80 -1.27
CA GLY A 65 -1.48 33.46 -0.89
C GLY A 65 -2.50 32.48 -0.34
N GLU A 66 -3.71 32.97 -0.07
CA GLU A 66 -4.80 32.10 0.40
C GLU A 66 -5.20 31.07 -0.66
N THR A 67 -5.18 31.50 -1.93
CA THR A 67 -5.55 30.75 -3.14
C THR A 67 -4.39 30.64 -4.13
N GLU A 68 -3.15 30.90 -3.68
CA GLU A 68 -1.96 30.90 -4.54
C GLU A 68 -0.82 30.09 -3.94
N GLY A 69 -0.18 29.24 -4.76
CA GLY A 69 0.92 28.40 -4.32
C GLY A 69 1.31 27.33 -5.31
N ARG A 70 2.05 26.34 -4.83
CA ARG A 70 2.46 25.15 -5.58
C ARG A 70 2.22 23.91 -4.76
N VAL A 71 1.63 22.90 -5.39
CA VAL A 71 1.35 21.60 -4.80
C VAL A 71 2.01 20.54 -5.66
N ARG A 72 2.58 19.52 -5.01
CA ARG A 72 3.09 18.32 -5.64
C ARG A 72 2.12 17.19 -5.39
N VAL A 73 1.70 16.54 -6.47
CA VAL A 73 0.92 15.30 -6.46
C VAL A 73 1.86 14.14 -6.78
N THR A 74 1.90 13.14 -5.91
CA THR A 74 2.75 11.95 -6.08
C THR A 74 1.90 10.70 -6.14
N GLY A 75 1.81 10.04 -7.29
CA GLY A 75 1.22 8.71 -7.42
C GLY A 75 2.26 7.63 -7.17
N VAL A 76 1.96 6.62 -6.36
CA VAL A 76 2.91 5.54 -6.03
C VAL A 76 2.33 4.18 -6.38
N VAL A 77 3.10 3.42 -7.16
CA VAL A 77 2.85 2.01 -7.48
C VAL A 77 3.86 1.15 -6.74
N LYS A 78 3.42 -0.02 -6.25
CA LYS A 78 4.26 -0.95 -5.49
C LYS A 78 4.14 -2.37 -6.01
N SER A 79 5.25 -3.10 -6.04
CA SER A 79 5.21 -4.56 -6.18
C SER A 79 4.75 -5.21 -4.87
N VAL A 80 3.52 -5.72 -4.85
CA VAL A 80 2.87 -6.33 -3.66
C VAL A 80 2.92 -7.86 -3.67
N GLY A 81 3.37 -8.44 -4.78
CA GLY A 81 3.52 -9.86 -4.91
C GLY A 81 4.65 -10.47 -4.05
N PRO A 82 4.63 -11.79 -3.88
CA PRO A 82 5.69 -12.61 -3.25
C PRO A 82 7.04 -12.61 -3.99
N GLY A 83 7.12 -12.02 -5.18
CA GLY A 83 8.31 -11.98 -6.00
C GLY A 83 8.46 -10.63 -6.71
N SER A 84 9.62 -10.42 -7.34
CA SER A 84 9.86 -9.25 -8.17
C SER A 84 8.89 -9.20 -9.35
N TYR A 85 8.40 -8.00 -9.67
CA TYR A 85 7.70 -7.73 -10.91
C TYR A 85 8.72 -7.63 -12.05
N GLU A 86 8.53 -8.47 -13.06
CA GLU A 86 9.29 -8.43 -14.31
C GLU A 86 8.41 -7.80 -15.39
N THR A 87 8.96 -6.83 -16.12
CA THR A 87 8.24 -5.98 -17.10
C THR A 87 7.86 -6.71 -18.39
N LYS A 88 7.65 -8.02 -18.33
CA LYS A 88 7.30 -8.85 -19.47
C LYS A 88 5.88 -9.42 -19.26
N PRO A 89 4.85 -8.85 -19.91
CA PRO A 89 4.90 -7.79 -20.95
C PRO A 89 4.90 -6.36 -20.41
N ARG A 90 5.13 -5.41 -21.33
CA ARG A 90 5.24 -3.98 -21.04
C ARG A 90 3.89 -3.42 -20.55
N GLY A 91 3.94 -2.36 -19.76
CA GLY A 91 2.77 -1.61 -19.37
C GLY A 91 3.16 -0.20 -18.99
N ASP A 92 2.16 0.62 -18.72
CA ASP A 92 2.27 2.04 -18.43
C ASP A 92 1.57 2.36 -17.12
N VAL A 93 2.10 3.34 -16.41
CA VAL A 93 1.44 3.95 -15.26
C VAL A 93 1.09 5.38 -15.61
N TYR A 94 -0.15 5.75 -15.33
CA TYR A 94 -0.67 7.10 -15.56
C TYR A 94 -1.14 7.70 -14.24
N LEU A 95 -0.76 8.96 -14.02
CA LEU A 95 -1.41 9.84 -13.06
C LEU A 95 -2.30 10.80 -13.86
N LEU A 96 -3.59 10.80 -13.55
CA LEU A 96 -4.59 11.63 -14.19
C LEU A 96 -5.18 12.64 -13.22
N GLU A 97 -5.54 13.81 -13.75
CA GLU A 97 -6.34 14.85 -13.10
C GLU A 97 -7.64 15.00 -13.91
N GLY A 98 -8.75 14.50 -13.36
CA GLY A 98 -9.98 14.30 -14.14
C GLY A 98 -9.72 13.38 -15.35
N PRO A 99 -10.03 13.82 -16.59
CA PRO A 99 -9.70 13.06 -17.81
C PRO A 99 -8.28 13.30 -18.34
N ARG A 100 -7.54 14.27 -17.79
CA ARG A 100 -6.24 14.71 -18.32
C ARG A 100 -5.10 13.89 -17.73
N ILE A 101 -4.19 13.38 -18.56
CA ILE A 101 -2.95 12.75 -18.09
C ILE A 101 -1.98 13.85 -17.67
N VAL A 102 -1.53 13.83 -16.42
CA VAL A 102 -0.61 14.84 -15.84
C VAL A 102 0.79 14.29 -15.56
N ALA A 103 0.92 12.98 -15.39
CA ALA A 103 2.21 12.30 -15.42
C ALA A 103 2.06 10.88 -16.00
N HIS A 104 3.13 10.39 -16.61
CA HIS A 104 3.19 9.07 -17.24
C HIS A 104 4.58 8.47 -17.06
N GLN A 105 4.64 7.17 -16.82
CA GLN A 105 5.87 6.41 -16.79
C GLN A 105 5.66 4.99 -17.30
N VAL A 106 6.57 4.52 -18.15
CA VAL A 106 6.61 3.11 -18.56
C VAL A 106 7.00 2.26 -17.35
N LEU A 107 6.29 1.15 -17.13
CA LEU A 107 6.63 0.19 -16.09
C LEU A 107 8.06 -0.33 -16.30
N ARG A 108 8.73 -0.63 -15.19
CA ARG A 108 10.06 -1.24 -15.16
C ARG A 108 10.08 -2.35 -14.14
N ASP A 109 11.16 -3.13 -14.12
CA ASP A 109 11.29 -4.21 -13.16
C ASP A 109 11.31 -3.61 -11.75
N LEU A 110 10.49 -4.18 -10.86
CA LEU A 110 10.39 -3.76 -9.47
C LEU A 110 10.66 -4.97 -8.58
N ALA A 111 11.69 -4.90 -7.74
CA ALA A 111 11.90 -5.88 -6.69
C ALA A 111 10.65 -5.99 -5.80
N GLN A 112 10.50 -7.11 -5.11
CA GLN A 112 9.42 -7.29 -4.14
C GLN A 112 9.38 -6.12 -3.14
N GLY A 113 8.22 -5.49 -2.99
CA GLY A 113 8.02 -4.36 -2.11
C GLY A 113 8.59 -3.03 -2.61
N GLN A 114 9.27 -3.00 -3.76
CA GLN A 114 9.81 -1.78 -4.34
C GLN A 114 8.67 -0.88 -4.84
N GLU A 115 8.88 0.42 -4.69
CA GLU A 115 7.96 1.46 -5.14
C GLU A 115 8.49 2.20 -6.39
N MET A 116 7.55 2.65 -7.21
CA MET A 116 7.75 3.58 -8.31
C MET A 116 6.81 4.77 -8.13
N ALA A 117 7.32 5.98 -8.30
CA ALA A 117 6.57 7.21 -8.06
C ALA A 117 6.48 8.07 -9.32
N LEU A 118 5.27 8.57 -9.58
CA LEU A 118 4.97 9.57 -10.60
C LEU A 118 4.73 10.90 -9.90
N VAL A 119 5.43 11.95 -10.33
CA VAL A 119 5.38 13.27 -9.72
C VAL A 119 4.78 14.28 -10.69
N TYR A 120 3.77 15.01 -10.25
CA TYR A 120 3.18 16.13 -10.96
C TYR A 120 3.21 17.38 -10.07
N GLU A 121 3.73 18.49 -10.56
CA GLU A 121 3.69 19.77 -9.86
C GLU A 121 2.63 20.67 -10.47
N LEU A 122 1.70 21.10 -9.62
CA LEU A 122 0.59 21.99 -9.93
C LEU A 122 0.90 23.37 -9.36
N THR A 123 0.86 24.39 -10.20
CA THR A 123 0.81 25.79 -9.77
C THR A 123 -0.65 26.18 -9.59
N ILE A 124 -0.94 26.78 -8.43
CA ILE A 124 -2.23 27.38 -8.10
C ILE A 124 -2.03 28.89 -8.16
N ASP A 125 -2.75 29.57 -9.02
CA ASP A 125 -2.50 30.96 -9.39
C ASP A 125 -3.70 31.86 -9.15
N GLY A 126 -4.43 31.70 -8.03
CA GLY A 126 -5.47 32.62 -7.55
C GLY A 126 -6.76 32.66 -8.38
N ASP A 127 -6.60 32.58 -9.70
CA ASP A 127 -7.56 32.53 -10.79
C ASP A 127 -7.79 31.09 -11.28
N TYR A 128 -7.33 30.11 -10.49
CA TYR A 128 -7.92 28.77 -10.44
C TYR A 128 -9.42 28.82 -10.00
N GLY A 129 -10.04 30.01 -9.98
CA GLY A 129 -11.13 30.31 -10.90
C GLY A 129 -12.48 29.77 -10.49
N GLY A 130 -12.96 30.00 -9.26
CA GLY A 130 -14.29 29.56 -8.80
C GLY A 130 -14.49 28.04 -8.71
N ASP A 131 -13.70 27.26 -9.44
CA ASP A 131 -13.71 25.80 -9.56
C ASP A 131 -13.07 25.08 -8.36
N TRP A 132 -12.60 25.82 -7.36
CA TRP A 132 -12.29 25.25 -6.04
C TRP A 132 -13.48 24.61 -5.35
N GLU A 133 -14.70 24.94 -5.79
CA GLU A 133 -15.91 24.23 -5.37
C GLU A 133 -15.96 22.79 -5.91
N PHE A 134 -15.29 22.52 -7.04
CA PHE A 134 -15.23 21.22 -7.71
C PHE A 134 -13.79 20.80 -8.04
N PRO A 135 -12.92 20.62 -7.02
CA PRO A 135 -11.52 20.30 -7.25
C PRO A 135 -11.39 18.96 -7.99
N PRO A 136 -10.45 18.86 -8.97
CA PRO A 136 -10.38 17.69 -9.83
C PRO A 136 -10.04 16.42 -9.04
N THR A 137 -10.61 15.29 -9.45
CA THR A 137 -10.24 13.99 -8.88
C THR A 137 -8.96 13.50 -9.51
N TYR A 138 -8.01 13.05 -8.69
CA TYR A 138 -6.77 12.44 -9.17
C TYR A 138 -6.92 10.91 -9.24
N LYS A 139 -6.40 10.32 -10.30
CA LYS A 139 -6.47 8.86 -10.53
C LYS A 139 -5.09 8.32 -10.86
N LEU A 140 -4.67 7.29 -10.14
CA LEU A 140 -3.48 6.50 -10.47
C LEU A 140 -3.97 5.23 -11.12
N ARG A 141 -3.50 4.97 -12.35
CA ARG A 141 -3.92 3.83 -13.15
C ARG A 141 -2.71 3.09 -13.68
N ILE A 142 -2.67 1.80 -13.43
CA ILE A 142 -1.78 0.85 -14.09
C ILE A 142 -2.51 0.36 -15.33
N ASN A 143 -1.82 0.38 -16.47
CA ASN A 143 -2.34 -0.08 -17.74
C ASN A 143 -1.37 -1.13 -18.28
N TYR A 144 -1.84 -2.36 -18.41
CA TYR A 144 -1.03 -3.42 -18.97
C TYR A 144 -1.32 -3.60 -20.46
N ASP A 145 -0.36 -4.15 -21.19
CA ASP A 145 -0.58 -4.60 -22.57
C ASP A 145 -1.67 -5.68 -22.64
N VAL A 146 -2.37 -5.79 -23.76
CA VAL A 146 -3.46 -6.74 -24.00
C VAL A 146 -2.99 -8.19 -23.83
N ASP A 147 -1.70 -8.44 -24.11
CA ASP A 147 -1.07 -9.75 -23.96
C ASP A 147 -0.49 -10.00 -22.55
N SER A 148 -0.60 -9.01 -21.66
CA SER A 148 -0.35 -9.24 -20.24
C SER A 148 -1.43 -10.17 -19.72
N LYS A 149 -0.97 -11.30 -19.17
CA LYS A 149 -1.80 -11.98 -18.19
C LYS A 149 -1.83 -11.07 -16.98
N GLY A 150 -2.76 -10.11 -16.96
CA GLY A 150 -3.11 -9.37 -15.78
C GLY A 150 -3.16 -10.32 -14.59
N ASP A 151 -2.69 -9.86 -13.45
CA ASP A 151 -2.60 -10.63 -12.21
C ASP A 151 -3.95 -11.25 -11.77
N GLY A 152 -5.05 -10.79 -12.38
CA GLY A 152 -6.42 -11.25 -12.16
C GLY A 152 -7.14 -10.41 -11.11
N ASN A 153 -6.52 -9.32 -10.62
CA ASN A 153 -7.05 -8.47 -9.57
C ASN A 153 -7.16 -7.02 -10.02
N PRO A 154 -8.09 -6.67 -10.95
CA PRO A 154 -8.23 -5.30 -11.45
C PRO A 154 -8.59 -4.25 -10.37
N ALA A 155 -8.86 -4.68 -9.13
CA ALA A 155 -9.18 -3.79 -8.02
C ALA A 155 -7.95 -3.05 -7.47
N ASN A 156 -6.72 -3.56 -7.65
CA ASN A 156 -5.50 -2.89 -7.19
C ASN A 156 -4.84 -2.03 -8.29
N ASP A 157 -5.29 -2.12 -9.53
CA ASP A 157 -4.74 -1.37 -10.68
C ASP A 157 -5.14 0.10 -10.72
N ARG A 158 -6.16 0.46 -9.95
CA ARG A 158 -6.74 1.82 -9.94
C ARG A 158 -6.89 2.30 -8.51
N LEU A 159 -6.39 3.50 -8.27
CA LEU A 159 -6.65 4.26 -7.06
C LEU A 159 -7.13 5.65 -7.42
N GLU A 160 -8.12 6.15 -6.69
CA GLU A 160 -8.61 7.52 -6.83
C GLU A 160 -8.43 8.29 -5.52
N ARG A 161 -8.14 9.58 -5.64
CA ARG A 161 -8.10 10.50 -4.52
C ARG A 161 -8.78 11.80 -4.89
N SER A 162 -9.67 12.28 -4.03
CA SER A 162 -10.43 13.51 -4.28
C SER A 162 -9.52 14.74 -4.23
N GLY A 163 -9.75 15.70 -5.11
CA GLY A 163 -9.12 17.02 -5.02
C GLY A 163 -9.55 17.82 -3.79
N HIS A 164 -10.67 17.46 -3.14
CA HIS A 164 -11.06 18.10 -1.87
C HIS A 164 -10.03 17.84 -0.77
N ASP A 165 -9.36 16.69 -0.76
CA ASP A 165 -8.26 16.40 0.17
C ASP A 165 -7.07 17.35 -0.06
N LEU A 166 -6.75 17.63 -1.32
CA LEU A 166 -5.70 18.57 -1.70
C LEU A 166 -6.05 19.96 -1.17
N LEU A 167 -7.28 20.42 -1.39
CA LEU A 167 -7.78 21.70 -0.87
C LEU A 167 -7.67 21.77 0.65
N ALA A 168 -8.08 20.71 1.36
CA ALA A 168 -8.00 20.65 2.81
C ALA A 168 -6.55 20.74 3.33
N ILE A 169 -5.60 20.11 2.65
CA ILE A 169 -4.18 20.18 3.01
C ILE A 169 -3.61 21.57 2.67
N PHE A 170 -3.95 22.13 1.51
CA PHE A 170 -3.48 23.43 1.05
C PHE A 170 -3.93 24.58 1.96
N THR A 171 -5.21 24.60 2.33
CA THR A 171 -5.79 25.64 3.21
C THR A 171 -5.20 25.62 4.61
N ARG A 172 -4.79 24.46 5.12
CA ARG A 172 -4.14 24.29 6.43
C ARG A 172 -2.64 24.57 6.42
N ALA A 173 -2.00 24.59 5.26
CA ALA A 173 -0.56 24.83 5.17
C ALA A 173 -0.23 26.27 5.57
N PRO A 174 0.89 26.51 6.28
CA PRO A 174 1.26 27.84 6.72
C PRO A 174 1.48 28.76 5.52
N TYR A 175 0.91 29.96 5.60
CA TYR A 175 1.18 31.02 4.64
C TYR A 175 2.57 31.61 4.92
N ILE A 176 3.46 31.56 3.92
CA ILE A 176 4.77 32.20 4.00
C ILE A 176 4.64 33.54 3.28
N LYS A 177 4.41 34.61 4.06
CA LYS A 177 4.37 35.97 3.49
C LYS A 177 5.73 36.27 2.84
N PRO A 178 5.77 36.67 1.57
CA PRO A 178 7.01 37.09 0.93
C PRO A 178 7.65 38.19 1.79
N ARG A 179 8.94 38.03 2.13
CA ARG A 179 9.65 39.16 2.77
C ARG A 179 9.74 40.28 1.73
N PRO A 180 9.37 41.51 2.09
CA PRO A 180 9.54 42.64 1.20
C PRO A 180 11.04 42.77 0.86
N VAL A 181 11.35 42.91 -0.43
CA VAL A 181 12.73 42.99 -0.95
C VAL A 181 13.46 44.25 -0.47
N THR A 182 12.76 45.19 0.17
CA THR A 182 13.27 46.49 0.61
C THR A 182 14.30 46.44 1.74
N ASP A 183 14.53 45.29 2.39
CA ASP A 183 15.50 45.18 3.49
C ASP A 183 16.95 44.85 3.06
N LEU A 184 17.23 44.71 1.77
CA LEU A 184 18.58 44.40 1.25
C LEU A 184 19.37 45.60 0.73
N ALA A 185 18.85 46.82 0.88
CA ALA A 185 19.45 48.05 0.32
C ALA A 185 20.01 49.03 1.37
N LYS A 186 20.52 48.55 2.51
CA LYS A 186 21.25 49.38 3.49
C LYS A 186 22.60 48.78 3.86
#